data_AF-A0A952QTG7-F1
#
_entry.id   AF-A0A952QTG7-F1
#
_cell.length_a   1.000
_cell.length_b   1.000
_cell.length_c   1.000
_cell.angle_alpha   90.00
_cell.angle_beta   90.00
_cell.angle_gamma   90.00
#
_symmetry.space_group_name_H-M   'P 1'
#
loop_
_entity.id
_entity.type
_entity.pdbx_description
1 polymer ?
#
loop_
_entity_poly.entity_id
_entity_poly.type
_entity_poly.pdbx_seq_one_letter_code
_entity_poly.pdbx_strand_id
1 'polypeptide(L)' 'MTNSTKREPARMLTCDDVRCRCGQLVARWAEEGIEIKCKRCRRLVTIAFGSIAGRPPAMLEN' A
#
# COMPACT_ATOMS: atom_id res chain seq x y z
N MET A 1 -32.00 -18.19 15.39
CA MET A 1 -31.03 -17.36 16.12
C MET A 1 -29.61 -17.77 15.76
N THR A 2 -28.80 -16.86 15.20
CA THR A 2 -27.48 -16.47 15.75
C THR A 2 -26.91 -15.34 14.88
N ASN A 3 -26.97 -14.17 15.50
CA ASN A 3 -26.40 -12.89 15.08
C ASN A 3 -24.88 -13.00 15.03
N SER A 4 -24.26 -12.80 13.86
CA SER A 4 -22.80 -12.64 13.74
C SER A 4 -22.47 -11.28 13.14
N THR A 5 -22.91 -10.23 13.83
CA THR A 5 -22.35 -8.89 13.66
C THR A 5 -20.95 -8.86 14.28
N LYS A 6 -19.93 -9.35 13.56
CA LYS A 6 -18.54 -8.97 13.84
C LYS A 6 -18.20 -7.78 12.93
N ARG A 7 -18.71 -6.60 13.29
CA ARG A 7 -18.20 -5.34 12.74
C ARG A 7 -16.82 -5.11 13.35
N GLU A 8 -15.79 -5.53 12.62
CA GLU A 8 -14.42 -5.15 12.95
C GLU A 8 -14.31 -3.62 12.92
N PRO A 9 -13.63 -3.00 13.90
CA PRO A 9 -13.54 -1.55 13.97
C PRO A 9 -12.87 -1.09 12.69
N ALA A 10 -13.47 -0.08 12.04
CA ALA A 10 -12.82 0.63 10.97
C ALA A 10 -11.51 1.16 11.53
N ARG A 11 -10.41 0.41 11.33
CA ARG A 11 -9.04 0.82 11.69
C ARG A 11 -8.95 2.27 11.23
N MET A 12 -8.76 3.22 12.14
CA MET A 12 -8.48 4.57 11.69
C MET A 12 -7.23 4.46 10.84
N LEU A 13 -7.33 4.83 9.56
CA LEU A 13 -6.15 5.01 8.73
C LEU A 13 -5.42 6.19 9.36
N THR A 14 -4.46 5.91 10.23
CA THR A 14 -3.44 6.88 10.62
C THR A 14 -2.90 7.47 9.32
N CYS A 15 -2.56 8.75 9.30
CA CYS A 15 -2.05 9.42 8.08
C CYS A 15 -0.83 8.72 7.45
N ASP A 16 -0.23 7.77 8.17
CA ASP A 16 0.84 6.86 7.75
C ASP A 16 0.41 5.71 6.83
N ASP A 17 -0.89 5.41 6.74
CA ASP A 17 -1.38 4.27 5.97
C ASP A 17 -1.50 4.64 4.48
N VAL A 18 -0.39 4.47 3.77
CA VAL A 18 -0.21 4.74 2.33
C VAL A 18 -1.15 3.88 1.45
N ARG A 19 -1.71 2.80 2.01
CA ARG A 19 -2.54 1.83 1.29
C ARG A 19 -3.99 2.28 1.19
N CYS A 20 -4.49 2.49 -0.04
CA CYS A 20 -5.95 2.53 -0.22
C CYS A 20 -6.54 1.13 0.01
N ARG A 21 -7.63 1.06 0.80
CA ARG A 21 -8.50 -0.13 0.96
C ARG A 21 -9.27 -0.55 -0.30
N CYS A 22 -9.01 0.15 -1.40
CA CYS A 22 -9.63 -0.03 -2.70
C CYS A 22 -9.32 -1.39 -3.35
N GLY A 23 -8.22 -2.04 -2.93
CA GLY A 23 -7.74 -3.32 -3.48
C GLY A 23 -7.12 -3.22 -4.88
N GLN A 24 -7.04 -2.04 -5.48
CA GLN A 24 -6.57 -1.80 -6.85
C GLN A 24 -5.46 -0.74 -6.83
N LEU A 25 -4.25 -1.18 -6.46
CA LEU A 25 -3.04 -0.36 -6.44
C LEU A 25 -2.13 -0.82 -7.59
N VAL A 26 -1.59 0.15 -8.32
CA VAL A 26 -0.50 -0.07 -9.28
C VAL A 26 0.73 0.68 -8.80
N ALA A 27 1.90 0.08 -8.99
CA ALA A 27 3.17 0.70 -8.65
C ALA A 27 4.04 0.84 -9.90
N ARG A 28 4.84 1.90 -9.97
CA ARG A 28 5.88 2.08 -10.99
C ARG A 28 7.17 2.56 -10.34
N TRP A 29 8.28 2.21 -10.97
CA TRP A 29 9.58 2.78 -10.63
C TRP A 29 9.70 4.19 -11.19
N ALA A 30 10.20 5.11 -10.37
CA ALA A 30 10.48 6.50 -10.70
C ALA A 30 11.88 6.86 -10.21
N GLU A 31 12.39 8.01 -10.66
CA GLU A 31 13.73 8.47 -10.27
C GLU A 31 13.86 8.70 -8.76
N GLU A 32 12.81 9.25 -8.14
CA GLU A 32 12.80 9.58 -6.70
C GLU A 32 12.36 8.40 -5.81
N GLY A 33 11.85 7.31 -6.37
CA GLY A 33 11.29 6.21 -5.58
C GLY A 33 10.28 5.32 -6.31
N ILE A 34 9.42 4.67 -5.53
CA ILE A 34 8.29 3.88 -6.05
C ILE A 34 7.02 4.71 -5.97
N GLU A 35 6.44 5.01 -7.12
CA GLU A 35 5.14 5.68 -7.18
C GLU A 35 4.02 4.65 -7.11
N ILE A 36 3.12 4.81 -6.15
CA ILE A 36 1.94 3.98 -5.96
C ILE A 36 0.71 4.81 -6.30
N LYS A 37 -0.05 4.34 -7.29
CA LYS A 37 -1.31 4.95 -7.71
C LYS A 37 -2.47 3.99 -7.46
N CYS A 38 -3.50 4.50 -6.81
CA CYS A 38 -4.77 3.83 -6.66
C CYS A 38 -5.68 4.12 -7.86
N LYS A 39 -6.11 3.08 -8.59
CA LYS A 39 -6.98 3.28 -9.77
C LYS A 39 -8.41 3.71 -9.42
N ARG A 40 -8.95 3.28 -8.27
CA ARG A 40 -10.33 3.60 -7.85
C ARG A 40 -10.46 4.99 -7.22
N CYS A 41 -9.53 5.32 -6.33
CA CYS A 41 -9.56 6.54 -5.52
C CYS A 41 -8.65 7.65 -6.03
N ARG A 42 -7.83 7.38 -7.06
CA ARG A 42 -6.85 8.30 -7.66
C ARG A 42 -5.75 8.82 -6.71
N ARG A 43 -5.68 8.32 -5.47
CA ARG A 43 -4.59 8.63 -4.54
C ARG A 43 -3.25 8.21 -5.17
N LEU A 44 -2.30 9.15 -5.16
CA LEU A 44 -0.95 8.98 -5.65
C LEU A 44 0.00 9.30 -4.49
N VAL A 45 0.98 8.43 -4.27
CA VAL A 45 1.98 8.55 -3.21
C VAL A 45 3.30 8.02 -3.74
N THR A 46 4.39 8.72 -3.44
CA THR A 46 5.74 8.31 -3.83
C THR A 46 6.49 7.87 -2.58
N ILE A 47 6.97 6.63 -2.58
CA ILE A 47 7.81 6.10 -1.51
C ILE A 47 9.26 6.25 -1.94
N ALA A 48 10.00 7.14 -1.28
CA ALA A 48 11.42 7.35 -1.56
C ALA A 48 12.24 6.08 -1.28
N PHE A 49 13.24 5.78 -2.10
CA PHE A 49 14.08 4.58 -1.92
C PHE A 49 14.75 4.51 -0.55
N GLY A 50 15.19 5.65 -0.01
CA GLY A 50 15.79 5.73 1.32
C GLY A 50 14.83 5.39 2.47
N SER A 51 13.51 5.44 2.23
CA SER A 51 12.49 5.08 3.22
C SER A 51 12.06 3.61 3.13
N ILE A 52 12.50 2.88 2.11
CA ILE A 52 12.19 1.47 1.93
C ILE A 52 13.19 0.66 2.77
N ALA A 53 12.73 0.19 3.93
CA ALA A 53 13.50 -0.71 4.77
C ALA A 53 13.23 -2.19 4.40
N GLY A 54 14.26 -3.02 4.54
CA GLY A 54 14.22 -4.45 4.26
C GLY A 54 15.04 -4.83 3.03
N ARG A 55 15.50 -6.08 2.98
CA ARG A 55 16.13 -6.62 1.76
C ARG A 55 15.01 -7.02 0.80
N PRO A 56 15.04 -6.57 -0.46
CA PRO A 56 14.20 -7.21 -1.47
C PRO A 56 14.48 -8.73 -1.43
N PRO A 57 13.45 -9.59 -1.57
CA PRO A 57 13.67 -11.02 -1.68
C PRO A 57 14.69 -11.23 -2.79
N ALA A 58 15.69 -12.08 -2.54
CA ALA A 58 16.74 -12.41 -3.50
C ALA A 58 16.06 -13.01 -4.74
N MET A 59 15.73 -12.16 -5.70
CA MET A 59 15.23 -12.56 -7.00
C MET A 59 16.20 -11.99 -8.02
N LEU A 60 16.86 -12.92 -8.71
CA LEU A 60 17.88 -12.79 -9.76
C LEU A 60 19.34 -12.77 -9.30
N GLU A 61 19.82 -13.95 -8.89
CA GLU A 61 21.05 -14.47 -9.50
C GLU A 61 20.64 -15.41 -10.64
N ASN A 62 20.81 -14.88 -11.85
CA ASN A 62 20.88 -15.48 -13.19
C ASN A 62 20.09 -16.76 -13.52
#